data_AF-A0A7H8W8G3-F1
#
_entry.id   AF-A0A7H8W8G3-F1
#
_cell.length_a   1.000
_cell.length_b   1.000
_cell.length_c   1.000
_cell.angle_alpha   90.00
_cell.angle_beta   90.00
_cell.angle_gamma   90.00
#
_symmetry.space_group_name_H-M   'P 1'
#
loop_
_entity.id
_entity.type
_entity.pdbx_description
1 polymer ?
#
loop_
_entity_poly.entity_id
_entity_poly.type
_entity_poly.pdbx_seq_one_letter_code
_entity_poly.pdbx_strand_id
1 'polypeptide(L)'
;MNNNQIKERISQLYTALQFCSEKIKIFTPGERICINQERFQWMHILENAEAEPRPVSQDLERKIKEVTKLIVKYDFKPYYEDPFIEENKL
;
A
#
# COMPACT_ATOMS: atom_id res chain seq x y z
N MET A 1 -5.71 2.47 -14.91
CA MET A 1 -4.73 3.41 -14.31
C MET A 1 -3.50 3.40 -15.19
N ASN A 2 -2.81 4.53 -15.37
CA ASN A 2 -1.51 4.55 -16.05
C ASN A 2 -0.37 4.14 -15.08
N ASN A 3 0.83 3.89 -15.59
CA ASN A 3 1.96 3.40 -14.77
C ASN A 3 2.30 4.35 -13.60
N ASN A 4 2.16 5.67 -13.77
CA ASN A 4 2.43 6.61 -12.69
C ASN A 4 1.40 6.47 -11.58
N GLN A 5 0.11 6.39 -11.93
CA GLN A 5 -0.98 6.16 -10.97
C GLN A 5 -0.82 4.82 -10.23
N ILE A 6 -0.34 3.78 -10.93
CA ILE A 6 -0.08 2.47 -10.33
C ILE A 6 1.06 2.58 -9.30
N LYS A 7 2.16 3.25 -9.64
CA LYS A 7 3.29 3.48 -8.72
C LYS A 7 2.89 4.30 -7.49
N GLU A 8 2.08 5.34 -7.68
CA GLU A 8 1.52 6.13 -6.58
C GLU A 8 0.66 5.27 -5.65
N ARG A 9 -0.21 4.42 -6.22
CA ARG A 9 -1.03 3.50 -5.45
C ARG A 9 -0.20 2.49 -4.66
N ILE A 10 0.80 1.88 -5.28
CA ILE A 10 1.74 0.97 -4.60
C ILE A 10 2.40 1.68 -3.40
N SER A 11 2.90 2.90 -3.61
CA SER A 11 3.54 3.71 -2.57
C SER A 11 2.57 4.05 -1.43
N GLN A 12 1.32 4.40 -1.75
CA GLN A 12 0.27 4.67 -0.77
C GLN A 12 -0.02 3.44 0.09
N LEU A 13 -0.23 2.28 -0.54
CA LEU A 13 -0.53 1.03 0.16
C LEU A 13 0.64 0.60 1.06
N TYR A 14 1.86 0.75 0.57
CA TYR A 14 3.07 0.43 1.32
C TYR A 14 3.25 1.32 2.54
N THR A 15 3.14 2.64 2.37
CA THR A 15 3.30 3.61 3.45
C THR A 15 2.21 3.44 4.51
N ALA A 16 0.96 3.18 4.10
CA ALA A 16 -0.13 2.89 5.02
C ALA A 16 0.15 1.66 5.90
N LEU A 17 0.71 0.59 5.32
CA LEU A 17 1.08 -0.60 6.06
C LEU A 17 2.22 -0.36 7.05
N GLN A 18 3.27 0.37 6.64
CA GLN A 18 4.38 0.72 7.54
C GLN A 18 3.89 1.58 8.71
N PHE A 19 3.16 2.67 8.43
CA PHE A 19 2.61 3.55 9.45
C PHE A 19 1.76 2.76 10.47
N CYS A 20 0.89 1.87 9.98
CA CYS A 20 0.04 1.08 10.87
C CYS A 20 0.78 -0.02 11.65
N SER A 21 1.99 -0.37 11.24
CA SER A 21 2.85 -1.31 11.96
C SER A 21 3.61 -0.61 13.10
N GLU A 22 3.98 0.65 12.90
CA GLU A 22 4.83 1.40 13.82
C GLU A 22 4.06 2.32 14.79
N LYS A 23 2.99 2.97 14.32
CA LYS A 23 2.33 4.04 15.06
C LYS A 23 0.99 3.61 15.62
N ILE A 24 0.06 3.17 14.76
CA ILE A 24 -1.34 2.90 15.13
C ILE A 24 -1.87 1.68 14.38
N LYS A 25 -2.26 0.63 15.11
CA LYS A 25 -2.85 -0.57 14.53
C LYS A 25 -4.31 -0.33 14.12
N ILE A 26 -4.52 0.06 12.86
CA ILE A 26 -5.86 0.29 12.28
C ILE A 26 -6.36 -0.92 11.50
N PHE A 27 -5.45 -1.56 10.75
CA PHE A 27 -5.78 -2.73 9.94
C PHE A 27 -5.72 -4.01 10.76
N THR A 28 -6.73 -4.86 10.60
CA THR A 28 -6.67 -6.25 11.05
C THR A 28 -5.66 -7.06 10.22
N PRO A 29 -5.22 -8.25 10.68
CA PRO A 29 -4.36 -9.11 9.88
C PRO A 29 -4.95 -9.44 8.49
N GLY A 30 -6.25 -9.72 8.40
CA GLY A 30 -6.93 -9.99 7.12
C GLY A 30 -6.92 -8.78 6.19
N GLU A 31 -7.12 -7.59 6.71
CA GLU A 31 -7.04 -6.34 5.92
C GLU A 31 -5.64 -6.06 5.41
N ARG A 32 -4.60 -6.32 6.23
CA ARG A 32 -3.20 -6.21 5.79
C ARG A 32 -2.89 -7.18 4.65
N ILE A 33 -3.44 -8.39 4.69
CA ILE A 33 -3.33 -9.37 3.60
C ILE A 33 -3.97 -8.82 2.31
N CYS A 34 -5.19 -8.29 2.38
CA CYS A 34 -5.86 -7.71 1.22
C CYS A 34 -5.08 -6.53 0.62
N ILE A 35 -4.53 -5.64 1.47
CA ILE A 35 -3.71 -4.51 1.02
C ILE A 35 -2.42 -5.00 0.33
N ASN A 36 -1.74 -5.99 0.92
CA ASN A 36 -0.56 -6.59 0.30
C ASN A 36 -0.90 -7.25 -1.04
N GLN A 37 -2.02 -7.96 -1.14
CA GLN A 37 -2.47 -8.59 -2.39
C GLN A 37 -2.72 -7.55 -3.48
N GLU A 38 -3.41 -6.45 -3.18
CA GLU A 38 -3.58 -5.36 -4.14
C GLU A 38 -2.21 -4.77 -4.54
N ARG A 39 -1.33 -4.51 -3.57
CA ARG A 39 0.01 -3.96 -3.82
C ARG A 39 0.82 -4.83 -4.78
N PHE A 40 0.88 -6.15 -4.54
CA PHE A 40 1.61 -7.07 -5.40
C PHE A 40 0.94 -7.26 -6.76
N GLN A 41 -0.40 -7.21 -6.84
CA GLN A 41 -1.09 -7.26 -8.13
C GLN A 41 -0.72 -6.04 -8.99
N TRP A 42 -0.60 -4.86 -8.38
CA TRP A 42 -0.15 -3.67 -9.07
C TRP A 42 1.30 -3.75 -9.53
N MET A 43 2.20 -4.35 -8.73
CA MET A 43 3.57 -4.62 -9.18
C MET A 43 3.58 -5.57 -10.39
N HIS A 44 2.79 -6.64 -10.35
CA HIS A 44 2.68 -7.58 -11.45
C HIS A 44 2.15 -6.90 -12.73
N ILE A 45 1.17 -6.01 -12.62
CA ILE A 45 0.61 -5.26 -13.76
C ILE A 45 1.65 -4.33 -14.41
N LEU A 46 2.61 -3.80 -13.65
CA LEU A 46 3.70 -2.99 -14.23
C LEU A 46 4.60 -3.82 -15.15
N GLU A 47 4.73 -5.13 -14.91
CA GLU A 47 5.50 -6.07 -15.72
C GLU A 47 4.65 -6.78 -16.78
N ASN A 48 3.36 -6.94 -16.50
CA ASN A 48 2.38 -7.64 -17.33
C ASN A 48 1.09 -6.81 -17.45
N ALA A 49 1.03 -5.94 -18.47
CA ALA A 49 -0.07 -5.00 -18.64
C ALA A 49 -1.45 -5.64 -18.91
N GLU A 50 -1.49 -6.93 -19.28
CA GLU A 50 -2.74 -7.67 -19.51
C GLU A 50 -3.33 -8.28 -18.23
N ALA A 51 -2.60 -8.23 -17.10
CA ALA A 51 -3.09 -8.76 -15.84
C ALA A 51 -4.25 -7.92 -15.27
N GLU A 52 -5.25 -8.61 -14.72
CA GLU A 52 -6.43 -7.96 -14.16
C GLU A 52 -6.14 -7.32 -12.78
N PRO A 53 -6.68 -6.13 -12.48
CA PRO A 53 -6.49 -5.50 -11.19
C PRO A 53 -7.26 -6.21 -10.08
N ARG A 54 -6.74 -6.14 -8.85
CA ARG A 54 -7.38 -6.69 -7.65
C ARG A 54 -7.50 -5.62 -6.56
N PRO A 55 -8.40 -4.63 -6.72
CA PRO A 55 -8.58 -3.57 -5.73
C PRO A 55 -9.14 -4.13 -4.42
N VAL A 56 -8.78 -3.50 -3.30
CA VAL A 56 -9.42 -3.78 -2.01
C VAL A 56 -10.91 -3.35 -2.00
N SER A 57 -11.65 -3.79 -0.98
CA SER A 57 -13.04 -3.38 -0.78
C SER A 57 -13.16 -1.87 -0.51
N GLN A 58 -14.34 -1.30 -0.75
CA GLN A 58 -14.60 0.12 -0.49
C GLN A 58 -14.41 0.51 0.98
N ASP A 59 -14.73 -0.40 1.91
CA ASP A 59 -14.52 -0.17 3.34
C ASP A 59 -13.03 -0.04 3.67
N LEU A 60 -12.20 -0.88 3.06
CA LEU A 60 -10.76 -0.82 3.25
C LEU A 60 -10.15 0.41 2.58
N GLU A 61 -10.71 0.83 1.44
CA GLU A 61 -10.35 2.10 0.79
C GLU A 61 -10.64 3.32 1.69
N ARG A 62 -11.77 3.32 2.42
CA ARG A 62 -12.06 4.37 3.41
C ARG A 62 -11.01 4.39 4.52
N LYS A 63 -10.64 3.23 5.07
CA LYS A 63 -9.59 3.11 6.08
C LYS A 63 -8.24 3.61 5.56
N ILE A 64 -7.82 3.23 4.35
CA ILE A 64 -6.56 3.70 3.74
C ILE A 64 -6.54 5.23 3.62
N LYS A 65 -7.67 5.85 3.23
CA LYS A 65 -7.79 7.32 3.19
C LYS A 65 -7.66 7.96 4.56
N GLU A 66 -8.22 7.36 5.60
CA GLU A 66 -8.05 7.81 6.98
C GLU A 66 -6.58 7.68 7.44
N VAL A 67 -5.94 6.56 7.14
CA VAL A 67 -4.51 6.35 7.43
C VAL A 67 -3.64 7.40 6.73
N THR A 68 -3.94 7.74 5.48
CA THR A 68 -3.21 8.78 4.74
C THR A 68 -3.28 10.14 5.43
N LYS A 69 -4.45 10.51 5.99
CA LYS A 69 -4.59 11.74 6.79
C LYS A 69 -3.77 11.67 8.09
N LEU A 70 -3.71 10.51 8.73
CA LEU A 70 -2.92 10.30 9.94
C LEU A 70 -1.41 10.38 9.65
N ILE A 71 -0.93 9.78 8.56
CA ILE A 71 0.47 9.87 8.12
C ILE A 71 0.92 11.34 8.06
N VAL A 72 0.12 12.20 7.42
CA VAL A 72 0.40 13.65 7.34
C VAL A 72 0.37 14.29 8.73
N LYS A 73 -0.64 13.98 9.54
CA LYS A 73 -0.78 14.53 10.91
C LYS A 73 0.42 14.19 11.80
N TYR A 74 1.01 13.00 11.64
CA TYR A 74 2.13 12.53 12.44
C TYR A 74 3.50 12.81 11.82
N ASP A 75 3.55 13.53 10.68
CA ASP A 75 4.77 13.75 9.89
C ASP A 75 5.57 12.44 9.69
N PHE A 76 4.84 11.35 9.40
CA PHE A 76 5.44 10.03 9.33
C PHE A 76 6.31 9.89 8.08
N LYS A 77 7.56 9.48 8.29
CA LYS A 77 8.51 9.15 7.22
C LYS A 77 8.69 7.63 7.18
N PRO A 78 8.35 6.96 6.06
CA PRO A 78 8.51 5.52 5.94
C PRO A 78 9.99 5.12 6.07
N TYR A 79 10.26 3.99 6.74
CA TYR A 79 11.62 3.51 6.99
C TYR A 79 12.26 2.95 5.72
N TYR A 80 11.44 2.30 4.88
CA TYR A 80 11.82 1.93 3.53
C TYR A 80 11.17 2.92 2.56
N GLU A 81 12.00 3.73 1.90
CA GLU A 81 11.52 4.75 0.96
C GLU A 81 11.08 4.15 -0.38
N ASP A 82 11.65 2.99 -0.76
CA ASP A 82 11.37 2.34 -2.03
C ASP A 82 10.40 1.16 -1.85
N PRO A 83 9.12 1.30 -2.27
CA PRO A 83 8.12 0.23 -2.17
C PRO A 83 8.34 -0.91 -3.20
N PHE A 84 9.36 -0.81 -4.04
CA PHE A 84 9.72 -1.80 -5.07
C PHE A 84 10.94 -2.64 -4.69
N ILE A 85 11.61 -2.37 -3.57
CA ILE A 85 12.68 -3.24 -3.04
C ILE A 85 12.04 -4.41 -2.29
N GLU A 86 12.41 -5.63 -2.66
CA GLU A 86 12.00 -6.83 -1.91
C GLU A 86 12.55 -6.79 -0.48
N GLU A 87 11.67 -6.92 0.52
CA GLU A 87 11.99 -6.86 1.96
C GLU A 87 13.02 -7.93 2.42
N ASN A 88 13.41 -8.87 1.55
CA ASN A 88 14.37 -9.96 1.81
C ASN A 88 15.78 -9.74 1.22
N LYS A 89 16.15 -8.51 0.82
CA LYS A 89 17.51 -8.18 0.34
C LYS A 89 18.31 -7.29 1.32
N LEU A 90 18.20 -7.56 2.62
CA LEU A 90 19.05 -6.99 3.68
C LEU A 90 19.70 -8.09 4.52
#